data_AF-A0A929V8F6-F1
#
_entry.id   AF-A0A929V8F6-F1
#
_cell.length_a   1.000
_cell.length_b   1.000
_cell.length_c   1.000
_cell.angle_alpha   90.00
_cell.angle_beta   90.00
_cell.angle_gamma   90.00
#
_symmetry.space_group_name_H-M   'P 1'
#
loop_
_entity.id
_entity.type
_entity.pdbx_description
1 polymer ?
#
loop_
_entity_poly.entity_id
_entity_poly.type
_entity_poly.pdbx_seq_one_letter_code
_entity_poly.pdbx_strand_id
1 'polypeptide(L)'
;MRIGLFTDSYRPSINGIVYVVESLKRELEALGHEVYVFCPAKSISPSKQAELLHEDENSRIIRFRSITGAFFDDYDTSVFFPPVVQRQIA
;
A
#
# COMPACT_ATOMS: atom_id res chain seq x y z
N MET A 1 -3.90 -16.84 -8.16
CA MET A 1 -3.48 -15.79 -9.12
C MET A 1 -2.76 -14.69 -8.36
N ARG A 2 -1.94 -13.87 -9.03
CA ARG A 2 -1.35 -12.67 -8.42
C ARG A 2 -2.26 -11.47 -8.68
N ILE A 3 -2.65 -10.75 -7.64
CA ILE A 3 -3.60 -9.63 -7.71
C ILE A 3 -2.96 -8.41 -7.02
N GLY A 4 -2.92 -7.26 -7.71
CA GLY A 4 -2.44 -5.99 -7.15
C GLY A 4 -3.59 -5.04 -6.85
N LEU A 5 -3.76 -4.66 -5.58
CA LEU A 5 -4.68 -3.62 -5.12
C LEU A 5 -3.92 -2.31 -5.00
N PHE A 6 -4.38 -1.26 -5.67
CA PHE A 6 -3.76 0.07 -5.63
C PHE A 6 -4.67 1.02 -4.87
N THR A 7 -4.14 1.65 -3.83
CA THR A 7 -4.88 2.59 -2.99
C THR A 7 -4.03 3.80 -2.64
N ASP A 8 -4.66 4.97 -2.55
CA ASP A 8 -4.06 6.23 -2.12
C ASP A 8 -3.98 6.36 -0.60
N SER A 9 -4.73 5.53 0.14
CA SER A 9 -4.68 5.45 1.60
C SER A 9 -4.72 4.01 2.08
N TYR A 10 -3.82 3.68 3.01
CA TYR A 10 -3.81 2.42 3.74
C TYR A 10 -3.40 2.65 5.21
N ARG A 11 -3.10 1.59 5.96
CA ARG A 11 -2.60 1.72 7.34
C ARG A 11 -1.41 2.68 7.42
N PRO A 12 -1.32 3.57 8.42
CA PRO A 12 -2.11 3.64 9.65
C PRO A 12 -3.44 4.40 9.53
N SER A 13 -3.85 4.85 8.34
CA SER A 13 -5.15 5.53 8.20
C SER A 13 -6.30 4.64 8.67
N ILE A 14 -7.23 5.22 9.42
CA ILE A 14 -8.44 4.55 9.90
C ILE A 14 -9.63 5.19 9.19
N ASN A 15 -10.03 4.59 8.07
CA ASN A 15 -11.18 5.02 7.29
C ASN A 15 -11.82 3.84 6.55
N GLY A 16 -12.97 4.09 5.91
CA GLY A 16 -13.71 3.05 5.18
C GLY A 16 -12.94 2.46 3.99
N ILE A 17 -12.03 3.22 3.36
CA ILE A 17 -11.22 2.74 2.24
C ILE A 17 -10.29 1.64 2.72
N VAL A 18 -9.57 1.86 3.83
CA VAL A 18 -8.67 0.84 4.38
C VAL A 18 -9.44 -0.44 4.75
N TYR A 19 -10.64 -0.30 5.33
CA TYR A 19 -11.48 -1.45 5.66
C TYR A 19 -11.89 -2.27 4.42
N VAL A 20 -12.29 -1.60 3.34
CA VAL A 20 -12.66 -2.27 2.08
C VAL A 20 -11.46 -2.98 1.46
N VAL A 21 -10.28 -2.33 1.41
CA VAL A 21 -9.06 -2.92 0.84
C VAL A 21 -8.61 -4.13 1.66
N GLU A 22 -8.62 -4.04 2.99
CA GLU A 22 -8.26 -5.15 3.88
C GLU A 22 -9.24 -6.33 3.74
N SER A 23 -10.54 -6.04 3.72
CA SER A 23 -11.56 -7.07 3.58
C SER A 23 -11.41 -7.77 2.23
N LEU A 24 -11.27 -7.01 1.14
CA LEU A 24 -11.08 -7.56 -0.20
C LEU A 24 -9.80 -8.41 -0.28
N LYS A 25 -8.68 -7.90 0.26
CA LYS A 25 -7.43 -8.66 0.33
C LYS A 25 -7.63 -10.00 1.03
N ARG A 26 -8.22 -9.98 2.23
CA ARG A 26 -8.43 -11.19 3.04
C ARG A 26 -9.31 -12.21 2.33
N GLU A 27 -10.42 -11.78 1.73
CA GLU A 27 -11.33 -12.72 1.04
C GLU A 27 -10.67 -13.31 -0.22
N LEU A 28 -9.91 -12.52 -0.98
CA LEU A 28 -9.16 -13.02 -2.14
C LEU A 28 -8.02 -13.97 -1.73
N GLU A 29 -7.32 -13.71 -0.62
CA GLU A 29 -6.32 -14.61 -0.05
C GLU A 29 -6.95 -15.93 0.42
N ALA A 30 -8.14 -15.87 1.03
CA ALA A 30 -8.89 -17.06 1.44
C ALA A 30 -9.31 -17.95 0.26
N LEU A 31 -9.48 -17.36 -0.94
CA LEU A 31 -9.70 -18.08 -2.20
C LEU A 31 -8.40 -18.63 -2.83
N GLY A 32 -7.25 -18.49 -2.15
CA GLY A 32 -5.95 -19.00 -2.61
C GLY A 32 -5.25 -18.08 -3.62
N HIS A 33 -5.53 -16.78 -3.57
CA HIS A 33 -4.82 -15.79 -4.39
C HIS A 33 -3.67 -15.12 -3.62
N GLU A 34 -2.62 -14.74 -4.34
CA GLU A 34 -1.53 -13.92 -3.81
C GLU A 34 -1.91 -12.45 -4.03
N VAL A 35 -2.23 -11.72 -2.96
CA VAL A 35 -2.71 -10.34 -3.05
C VAL A 35 -1.68 -9.38 -2.51
N TYR A 36 -1.37 -8.35 -3.30
CA TYR A 36 -0.43 -7.30 -2.97
C TYR A 36 -1.17 -5.97 -2.84
N VAL A 37 -0.86 -5.18 -1.81
CA VAL A 37 -1.41 -3.83 -1.63
C VAL A 37 -0.33 -2.81 -1.91
N PHE A 38 -0.51 -2.00 -2.94
CA PHE A 38 0.37 -0.88 -3.30
C PHE A 38 -0.24 0.42 -2.77
N CYS A 39 0.51 1.12 -1.94
CA CYS A 39 0.04 2.36 -1.35
C CYS A 39 1.18 3.32 -0.99
N PRO A 40 0.89 4.62 -0.86
CA PRO A 40 1.88 5.58 -0.41
C PRO A 40 2.33 5.32 1.02
N ALA A 41 3.59 5.64 1.31
CA ALA A 41 4.06 5.82 2.68
C ALA A 41 3.74 7.24 3.16
N LYS A 42 3.15 7.40 4.35
CA LYS A 42 2.98 8.74 4.97
C LYS A 42 4.28 9.51 5.27
N SER A 43 5.42 9.00 4.81
CA SER A 43 6.75 9.57 5.03
C SER A 43 7.63 9.31 3.82
N ILE A 44 8.65 10.17 3.66
CA ILE A 44 9.71 10.04 2.64
C ILE A 44 10.52 8.73 2.83
N SER A 45 10.43 8.09 4.00
CA SER A 45 11.04 6.79 4.31
C SER A 45 9.99 5.67 4.47
N PRO A 46 9.71 4.91 3.39
CA PRO A 46 8.76 3.78 3.43
C PRO A 46 9.21 2.63 4.32
N SER A 47 10.50 2.31 4.34
CA SER A 47 11.06 1.20 5.13
C SER A 47 10.83 1.40 6.63
N LYS A 48 11.09 2.61 7.12
CA LYS A 48 10.84 2.97 8.52
C LYS A 48 9.36 2.86 8.90
N GLN A 49 8.45 3.15 7.97
CA GLN A 49 7.02 3.03 8.22
C GLN A 49 6.55 1.57 8.23
N ALA A 50 7.06 0.74 7.33
CA ALA A 50 6.77 -0.70 7.32
C ALA A 50 7.23 -1.36 8.64
N GLU A 51 8.43 -1.01 9.13
CA GLU A 51 8.94 -1.47 10.43
C GLU A 51 8.02 -1.05 11.60
N LEU A 52 7.57 0.21 11.63
CA LEU A 52 6.66 0.73 12.67
C LEU A 52 5.29 0.05 12.67
N LEU A 53 4.83 -0.40 11.50
CA LEU A 53 3.53 -1.08 11.35
C LEU A 53 3.64 -2.60 11.53
N HIS A 54 4.84 -3.12 11.81
CA HIS A 54 5.11 -4.56 11.87
C HIS A 54 4.72 -5.29 10.57
N GLU A 55 4.88 -4.61 9.43
CA GLU A 55 4.64 -5.19 8.12
C GLU A 55 5.84 -6.07 7.73
N ASP A 56 5.63 -7.38 7.70
CA ASP A 56 6.63 -8.37 7.28
C ASP A 56 6.53 -8.68 5.78
N GLU A 57 7.44 -9.49 5.25
CA GLU A 57 7.37 -9.92 3.84
C GLU A 57 6.08 -10.72 3.54
N ASN A 58 5.50 -11.40 4.54
CA ASN A 58 4.21 -12.08 4.41
C ASN A 58 3.04 -11.11 4.33
N SER A 59 3.22 -9.86 4.75
CA SER A 59 2.15 -8.87 4.71
C SER A 59 1.82 -8.45 3.29
N ARG A 60 2.71 -8.67 2.30
CA ARG A 60 2.48 -8.35 0.86
C ARG A 60 1.98 -6.92 0.66
N ILE A 61 2.47 -6.00 1.48
CA ILE A 61 2.14 -4.58 1.43
C ILE A 61 3.38 -3.85 0.90
N ILE A 62 3.21 -3.11 -0.18
CA ILE A 62 4.28 -2.42 -0.89
C ILE A 62 4.05 -0.91 -0.76
N ARG A 63 4.88 -0.29 0.09
CA ARG A 63 4.87 1.15 0.30
C ARG A 63 5.81 1.87 -0.64
N PHE A 64 5.28 2.78 -1.45
CA PHE A 64 6.10 3.67 -2.28
C PHE A 64 6.26 5.06 -1.64
N ARG A 65 7.34 5.76 -1.99
CA ARG A 65 7.61 7.10 -1.47
C ARG A 65 6.54 8.08 -1.94
N SER A 66 6.03 8.86 -1.01
CA SER A 66 5.08 9.93 -1.25
C SER A 66 5.45 11.14 -0.42
N ILE A 67 4.98 12.29 -0.88
CA ILE A 67 5.11 13.56 -0.18
C ILE A 67 3.70 13.91 0.31
N THR A 68 3.58 14.15 1.61
CA THR A 68 2.33 14.63 2.22
C THR A 68 1.93 15.95 1.54
N GLY A 69 0.68 16.04 1.10
CA GLY A 69 0.17 17.19 0.38
C GLY A 69 0.28 18.46 1.23
N ALA A 70 0.84 19.53 0.69
CA ALA A 70 1.11 20.77 1.40
C ALA A 70 -0.14 21.51 1.95
N PHE A 71 -1.36 21.05 1.62
CA PHE A 71 -2.62 21.73 1.95
C PHE A 71 -3.66 20.86 2.66
N PHE A 72 -3.49 19.53 2.71
CA PHE A 72 -4.43 18.61 3.35
C PHE A 72 -3.66 17.42 3.95
N ASP A 73 -3.73 17.25 5.28
CA ASP A 73 -2.99 16.22 6.03
C ASP A 73 -3.40 14.78 5.68
N ASP A 74 -4.54 14.60 5.04
CA ASP A 74 -5.11 13.29 4.70
C ASP A 74 -4.72 12.78 3.30
N TYR A 75 -3.92 13.53 2.53
CA TYR A 75 -3.53 13.15 1.17
C TYR A 75 -2.02 13.00 1.01
N ASP A 76 -1.57 11.80 0.64
CA ASP A 76 -0.20 11.55 0.21
C ASP A 76 -0.11 11.57 -1.31
N THR A 77 0.65 12.51 -1.86
CA THR A 77 0.90 12.59 -3.31
C THR A 77 2.04 11.65 -3.67
N SER A 78 1.73 10.62 -4.48
CA SER A 78 2.74 9.69 -5.00
C SER A 78 3.77 10.43 -5.85
N VAL A 79 5.06 10.22 -5.59
CA VAL A 79 6.11 10.77 -6.44
C VAL A 79 6.41 9.76 -7.56
N PHE A 80 5.64 9.84 -8.63
CA PHE A 80 6.02 9.53 -10.03
C PHE A 80 7.00 8.34 -10.27
N PHE A 81 6.61 7.07 -10.09
CA PHE A 81 7.37 5.93 -10.67
C PHE A 81 6.52 4.72 -11.17
N PRO A 82 5.61 4.88 -12.15
CA PRO A 82 4.91 3.75 -12.77
C PRO A 82 5.79 2.68 -13.46
N PRO A 83 6.88 3.01 -14.21
CA PRO A 83 7.52 2.00 -15.07
C PRO A 83 8.44 1.00 -14.36
N VAL A 84 9.04 1.37 -13.23
CA VAL A 84 10.06 0.55 -12.55
C VAL A 84 9.41 -0.49 -11.64
N VAL A 85 8.31 -0.15 -10.98
CA VAL A 85 7.56 -1.04 -10.08
C VAL A 85 6.81 -2.11 -10.88
N GLN A 86 6.29 -1.77 -12.07
CA GLN A 86 5.58 -2.72 -12.93
C GLN A 86 6.48 -3.86 -13.46
N ARG A 87 7.81 -3.66 -13.52
CA ARG A 87 8.79 -4.69 -13.92
C ARG A 87 9.04 -5.76 -12.86
N GLN A 88 8.55 -5.60 -11.63
CA GLN A 88 8.73 -6.60 -10.55
C GLN A 88 7.68 -7.74 -10.59
N ILE A 89 6.72 -7.67 -11.51
CA ILE A 89 5.63 -8.65 -11.65
C ILE A 89 5.72 -9.42 -13.00
N ALA A 90 6.82 -9.24 -13.74
CA ALA A 90 7.14 -10.03 -14.94
C ALA A 90 8.01 -11.23 -14.57
#